data_AF-A0A349KHK3-F1
#
_entry.id   AF-A0A349KHK3-F1
#
_cell.length_a   1.000
_cell.length_b   1.000
_cell.length_c   1.000
_cell.angle_alpha   90.00
_cell.angle_beta   90.00
_cell.angle_gamma   90.00
#
_symmetry.space_group_name_H-M   'P 1'
#
loop_
_entity.id
_entity.type
_entity.pdbx_description
1 polymer ?
#
loop_
_entity_poly.entity_id
_entity_poly.type
_entity_poly.pdbx_seq_one_letter_code
_entity_poly.pdbx_strand_id
1 'polypeptide(L)'
;RHSHSYMDSLPDFVKLVESYGHVGFKIESRDELEPVMAEAMAIKNKLVFVDILVDPSEHVYPMLIAPNGSLRDMWLSKGVRT
;
A
#
# COMPACT_ATOMS: atom_id res chain seq x y z
N ARG A 1 0.76 -1.75 12.34
CA ARG A 1 -0.54 -1.13 12.70
C ARG A 1 -1.70 -2.09 12.40
N HIS A 2 -1.60 -3.38 12.74
CA HIS A 2 -2.67 -4.35 12.50
C HIS A 2 -3.73 -4.39 13.62
N SER A 3 -3.47 -3.76 14.76
CA SER A 3 -4.28 -3.92 15.97
C SER A 3 -5.57 -3.08 16.00
N HIS A 4 -5.80 -2.16 15.05
CA HIS A 4 -6.97 -1.25 15.06
C HIS A 4 -7.54 -0.95 13.66
N SER A 5 -7.15 -1.72 12.62
CA SER A 5 -7.63 -1.52 11.25
C SER A 5 -8.50 -2.71 10.85
N TYR A 6 -9.82 -2.49 10.78
CA TYR A 6 -10.78 -3.47 10.28
C TYR A 6 -10.73 -3.47 8.74
N MET A 7 -10.25 -4.56 8.14
CA MET A 7 -10.08 -4.69 6.68
C MET A 7 -11.06 -5.69 6.05
N ASP A 8 -11.95 -6.29 6.84
CA ASP A 8 -12.82 -7.39 6.38
C ASP A 8 -13.96 -6.93 5.43
N SER A 9 -14.15 -5.62 5.25
CA SER A 9 -15.22 -5.07 4.41
C SER A 9 -14.78 -3.83 3.61
N LEU A 10 -13.74 -3.95 2.79
CA LEU A 10 -13.36 -2.87 1.88
C LEU A 10 -14.30 -2.85 0.66
N PRO A 11 -14.84 -1.68 0.26
CA PRO A 11 -15.65 -1.55 -0.94
C PRO A 11 -14.80 -1.63 -2.21
N ASP A 12 -15.45 -1.82 -3.36
CA ASP A 12 -14.81 -1.67 -4.67
C ASP A 12 -14.51 -0.18 -4.91
N PHE A 13 -13.27 0.23 -4.65
CA PHE A 13 -12.84 1.63 -4.74
C PHE A 13 -12.87 2.16 -6.18
N VAL A 14 -12.64 1.30 -7.18
CA VAL A 14 -12.70 1.69 -8.59
C VAL A 14 -14.12 2.10 -8.95
N LYS A 15 -15.11 1.24 -8.66
CA LYS A 15 -16.53 1.56 -8.93
C LYS A 15 -17.01 2.77 -8.16
N LEU A 16 -16.55 2.95 -6.92
CA LEU A 16 -16.88 4.14 -6.13
C LEU A 16 -16.41 5.40 -6.86
N VAL A 17 -15.16 5.46 -7.30
CA VAL A 17 -14.57 6.62 -7.99
C VAL A 17 -15.24 6.87 -9.35
N GLU A 18 -15.51 5.82 -10.11
CA GLU A 18 -16.23 5.91 -11.39
C GLU A 18 -17.64 6.47 -11.22
N SER A 19 -18.34 6.15 -10.12
CA SER A 19 -19.68 6.70 -9.83
C SER A 19 -19.68 8.22 -9.64
N TYR A 20 -18.54 8.81 -9.26
CA TYR A 20 -18.36 10.26 -9.16
C TYR A 20 -17.83 10.89 -10.47
N GLY A 21 -17.72 10.12 -11.56
CA GLY A 21 -17.26 10.61 -12.87
C GLY A 21 -15.74 10.69 -13.03
N HIS A 22 -14.99 10.07 -12.11
CA HIS A 22 -13.53 10.03 -12.10
C HIS A 22 -12.99 8.71 -12.63
N VAL A 23 -11.66 8.56 -12.68
CA VAL A 23 -10.99 7.36 -13.20
C VAL A 23 -10.42 6.55 -12.05
N GLY A 24 -10.74 5.25 -12.01
CA GLY A 24 -10.18 4.30 -11.07
C GLY A 24 -9.32 3.26 -11.78
N PHE A 25 -8.14 2.95 -11.22
CA PHE A 25 -7.30 1.83 -11.62
C PHE A 25 -7.15 0.86 -10.45
N LYS A 26 -7.05 -0.43 -10.77
CA LYS A 26 -6.70 -1.47 -9.81
C LYS A 26 -5.44 -2.19 -10.30
N ILE A 27 -4.47 -2.36 -9.41
CA ILE A 27 -3.19 -3.02 -9.69
C ILE A 27 -3.09 -4.23 -8.76
N GLU A 28 -3.06 -5.42 -9.34
CA GLU A 28 -3.01 -6.69 -8.58
C GLU A 28 -1.64 -7.38 -8.70
N SER A 29 -0.83 -6.99 -9.69
CA SER A 29 0.49 -7.56 -9.91
C SER A 29 1.57 -6.49 -10.10
N ARG A 30 2.83 -6.90 -9.90
CA ARG A 30 3.98 -5.98 -10.02
C ARG A 30 4.19 -5.49 -11.45
N ASP A 31 3.89 -6.33 -12.45
CA ASP A 31 4.13 -6.02 -13.86
C ASP A 31 3.15 -4.97 -14.40
N GLU A 32 1.99 -4.83 -13.75
CA GLU A 32 0.99 -3.79 -14.03
C GLU A 32 1.37 -2.42 -13.48
N LEU A 33 2.29 -2.35 -12.50
CA LEU A 33 2.56 -1.11 -11.77
C LEU A 33 3.05 0.03 -12.67
N GLU A 34 4.14 -0.20 -13.38
CA GLU A 34 4.75 0.81 -14.25
C GLU A 34 3.81 1.31 -15.37
N PRO A 35 3.17 0.43 -16.17
CA PRO A 35 2.30 0.87 -17.26
C PRO A 35 1.07 1.62 -16.74
N VAL A 36 0.42 1.15 -15.66
CA VAL A 36 -0.76 1.81 -15.09
C VAL A 36 -0.38 3.16 -14.48
N MET A 37 0.77 3.26 -13.82
CA MET A 37 1.24 4.55 -13.28
C MET A 37 1.52 5.57 -14.39
N ALA A 38 2.07 5.14 -15.54
CA ALA A 38 2.26 6.01 -16.69
C ALA A 38 0.93 6.52 -17.26
N GLU A 39 -0.08 5.64 -17.40
CA GLU A 39 -1.42 6.01 -17.86
C GLU A 39 -2.12 6.96 -16.87
N ALA A 40 -2.09 6.63 -15.58
CA ALA A 40 -2.66 7.44 -14.50
C ALA A 40 -2.06 8.86 -14.49
N MET A 41 -0.75 9.00 -14.67
CA MET A 41 -0.10 10.30 -14.72
C MET A 41 -0.36 11.07 -16.02
N ALA A 42 -0.71 10.41 -17.13
CA ALA A 42 -1.02 11.07 -18.39
C ALA A 42 -2.38 11.80 -18.36
N ILE A 43 -3.31 11.36 -17.51
CA ILE A 43 -4.63 12.00 -17.33
C ILE A 43 -4.46 13.30 -16.52
N LYS A 44 -4.76 14.44 -17.15
CA LYS A 44 -4.59 15.78 -16.52
C LYS A 44 -5.89 16.52 -16.20
N ASN A 45 -7.03 15.97 -16.61
CA ASN A 45 -8.33 16.63 -16.56
C ASN A 45 -9.34 15.95 -15.61
N LYS A 46 -8.95 14.90 -14.90
CA LYS A 46 -9.79 14.17 -13.96
C LYS A 46 -8.97 13.77 -12.75
N LEU A 47 -9.64 13.58 -11.61
CA LEU A 47 -9.06 12.83 -10.50
C LEU A 47 -8.85 11.37 -10.94
N VAL A 48 -7.69 10.83 -10.59
CA VAL A 48 -7.32 9.44 -10.80
C VAL A 48 -7.10 8.80 -9.44
N PHE A 49 -7.80 7.71 -9.18
CA PHE A 49 -7.61 6.87 -8.00
C PHE A 49 -6.93 5.58 -8.42
N VAL A 50 -5.87 5.18 -7.72
CA VAL A 50 -5.13 3.94 -8.01
C VAL A 50 -5.15 3.07 -6.77
N ASP A 51 -5.87 1.96 -6.85
CA ASP A 51 -5.95 0.93 -5.81
C ASP A 51 -4.85 -0.11 -6.06
N ILE A 52 -3.87 -0.19 -5.15
CA ILE A 52 -2.69 -1.06 -5.30
C ILE A 52 -2.76 -2.16 -4.25
N LEU A 53 -2.86 -3.40 -4.70
CA LEU A 53 -2.82 -4.56 -3.83
C LEU A 53 -1.39 -4.76 -3.32
N VAL A 54 -1.22 -4.74 -2.00
CA VAL A 54 0.06 -4.95 -1.31
C VAL A 54 -0.03 -6.13 -0.35
N ASP A 55 1.08 -6.83 -0.14
CA ASP A 55 1.16 -7.94 0.81
C ASP A 55 1.01 -7.41 2.25
N PRO A 56 -0.04 -7.81 2.99
CA PRO A 56 -0.27 -7.35 4.36
C PRO A 56 0.76 -7.90 5.37
N SER A 57 1.56 -8.90 4.98
CA SER A 57 2.62 -9.48 5.81
C SER A 57 3.92 -8.68 5.78
N GLU A 58 4.02 -7.67 4.90
CA GLU A 58 5.20 -6.82 4.84
C GLU A 58 5.31 -5.88 6.05
N HIS A 59 6.55 -5.74 6.54
CA HIS A 59 6.85 -4.96 7.74
C HIS A 59 7.68 -3.72 7.40
N VAL A 60 7.52 -2.67 8.20
CA VAL A 60 8.33 -1.46 8.11
C VAL A 60 9.59 -1.64 8.95
N TYR A 61 10.75 -1.48 8.29
CA TYR A 61 12.07 -1.53 8.92
C TYR A 61 12.78 -0.16 8.76
N PRO A 62 13.69 0.22 9.69
CA PRO A 62 14.10 -0.54 10.87
C PRO A 62 13.07 -0.47 12.01
N MET A 63 12.97 -1.55 12.78
CA MET A 63 11.99 -1.71 13.86
C MET A 63 12.67 -2.03 15.19
N LEU A 64 12.33 -1.31 16.26
CA LEU A 64 12.83 -1.57 17.62
C LEU A 64 12.50 -3.00 18.05
N ILE A 65 13.47 -3.70 18.64
CA ILE A 65 13.27 -5.02 19.23
C ILE A 65 12.54 -4.86 20.57
N ALA A 66 11.21 -4.82 20.53
CA ALA A 66 10.36 -4.75 21.73
C ALA A 66 10.25 -6.11 22.46
N PRO A 67 9.95 -6.14 23.78
CA PRO A 67 9.78 -4.99 24.69
C PRO A 67 11.09 -4.53 25.36
N ASN A 68 12.16 -5.33 25.28
CA ASN A 68 13.36 -5.15 26.11
C ASN A 68 14.57 -4.54 25.39
N GLY A 69 14.47 -4.27 24.08
CA GLY A 69 15.54 -3.66 23.31
C GLY A 69 15.69 -2.15 23.57
N SER A 70 16.92 -1.67 23.42
CA SER A 70 17.29 -0.25 23.46
C SER A 70 17.28 0.36 22.05
N LEU A 71 17.55 1.66 21.93
CA LEU A 71 17.69 2.34 20.63
C LEU A 71 18.76 1.74 19.70
N ARG A 72 19.66 0.89 20.22
CA ARG A 72 20.67 0.18 19.43
C ARG A 72 20.19 -1.18 18.91
N ASP A 73 19.08 -1.70 19.43
CA ASP A 73 18.58 -3.04 19.16
C ASP A 73 17.42 -2.95 18.16
N MET A 74 17.76 -3.10 16.87
CA MET A 74 16.85 -2.85 15.76
C MET A 74 16.83 -4.06 14.82
N TRP A 75 15.64 -4.43 14.36
CA TRP A 75 15.49 -5.21 13.14
C TRP A 75 15.81 -4.31 11.95
N LEU A 76 16.85 -4.62 11.17
CA LEU A 76 17.26 -3.83 10.00
C LEU A 76 16.53 -4.28 8.73
N SER A 77 16.23 -5.57 8.64
CA SER A 77 15.44 -6.19 7.57
C SER A 77 14.92 -7.55 8.06
N LYS A 78 14.15 -8.27 7.22
CA LYS A 78 13.64 -9.61 7.57
C LYS A 78 14.78 -10.53 8.00
N GLY A 79 14.82 -10.88 9.29
CA GLY A 79 15.82 -11.77 9.88
C GLY A 79 17.18 -11.15 10.21
N VAL A 80 17.41 -9.86 9.95
CA VAL A 80 18.69 -9.17 10.25
C VAL A 80 18.50 -8.23 11.44
N ARG A 81 19.39 -8.34 12.44
CA ARG A 81 19.37 -7.53 13.67
C ARG A 81 20.73 -6.89 13.93
N THR A 82 20.72 -5.73 14.60
CA THR A 82 21.90 -5.14 15.25
C THR A 82 22.21 -5.75 16.60
#